data_AF-T1X8J2-F1
#
_entry.id   AF-T1X8J2-F1
#
_cell.length_a   1.000
_cell.length_b   1.000
_cell.length_c   1.000
_cell.angle_alpha   90.00
_cell.angle_beta   90.00
_cell.angle_gamma   90.00
#
_symmetry.space_group_name_H-M   'P 1'
#
loop_
_entity.id
_entity.type
_entity.pdbx_description
1 polymer ?
#
loop_
_entity_poly.entity_id
_entity_poly.type
_entity_poly.pdbx_seq_one_letter_code
_entity_poly.pdbx_strand_id
1 'polypeptide(L)'
;MAVNERESIFDLFDCDSRTIGYYEFYNDNLDFVPKVLKALGGGDRWAPNMLVLERLEILPKHRGRSYGLHVLRWLQLQFSMGCGIVVMKPFPLQFEGGKPAENKDKPDFVKLGLAEFGDRFEPALRKLRNYYARLGFVRVRGTEYMVADPFRRVPSLKAIGVSDPDLQLDEERA
;
A
#
# COMPACT_ATOMS: atom_id res chain seq x y z
N MET A 1 29.98 -8.64 -0.62
CA MET A 1 29.76 -10.07 -0.33
C MET A 1 28.38 -10.44 -0.85
N ALA A 2 28.20 -11.64 -1.41
CA ALA A 2 27.06 -12.14 -2.23
C ALA A 2 27.13 -11.97 -3.78
N VAL A 3 28.18 -11.34 -4.34
CA VAL A 3 28.43 -11.38 -5.81
C VAL A 3 29.57 -12.36 -6.18
N ASN A 4 30.32 -12.84 -5.17
CA ASN A 4 31.51 -13.67 -5.37
C ASN A 4 31.25 -15.19 -5.32
N GLU A 5 30.07 -15.59 -4.89
CA GLU A 5 29.66 -17.00 -4.86
C GLU A 5 28.47 -17.11 -5.80
N ARG A 6 28.49 -18.06 -6.73
CA ARG A 6 27.50 -18.25 -7.81
C ARG A 6 26.15 -18.75 -7.28
N GLU A 7 25.73 -18.22 -6.13
CA GLU A 7 24.48 -18.53 -5.48
C GLU A 7 23.34 -17.90 -6.28
N SER A 8 22.30 -18.69 -6.51
CA SER A 8 21.10 -18.25 -7.20
C SER A 8 20.45 -17.13 -6.39
N ILE A 9 19.97 -16.07 -7.05
CA ILE A 9 19.21 -15.00 -6.39
C ILE A 9 17.97 -15.54 -5.66
N PHE A 10 17.49 -16.72 -6.06
CA PHE A 10 16.35 -17.42 -5.46
C PHE A 10 16.72 -18.23 -4.21
N ASP A 11 18.00 -18.55 -4.02
CA ASP A 11 18.48 -19.26 -2.83
C ASP A 11 18.84 -18.28 -1.71
N LEU A 12 19.18 -17.03 -2.06
CA LEU A 12 19.54 -15.98 -1.10
C LEU A 12 18.33 -15.21 -0.53
N PHE A 13 17.24 -15.16 -1.29
CA PHE A 13 15.97 -14.60 -0.87
C PHE A 13 14.95 -15.72 -0.74
N ASP A 14 14.15 -15.73 0.32
CA ASP A 14 12.94 -16.55 0.44
C ASP A 14 11.89 -16.01 -0.57
N CYS A 15 12.23 -16.12 -1.86
CA CYS A 15 11.76 -15.25 -2.93
C CYS A 15 10.41 -15.78 -3.42
N ASP A 16 9.35 -15.39 -2.72
CA ASP A 16 8.01 -15.55 -3.26
C ASP A 16 7.90 -14.80 -4.59
N SER A 17 7.32 -15.43 -5.61
CA SER A 17 6.95 -14.80 -6.88
C SER A 17 6.29 -13.42 -6.74
N ARG A 18 5.59 -13.17 -5.63
CA ARG A 18 4.95 -11.90 -5.26
C ARG A 18 5.94 -10.74 -5.06
N THR A 19 7.19 -11.00 -4.69
CA THR A 19 8.19 -9.94 -4.44
C THR A 19 9.00 -9.57 -5.68
N ILE A 20 9.01 -10.42 -6.71
CA ILE A 20 9.78 -10.22 -7.95
C ILE A 20 9.44 -8.87 -8.59
N GLY A 21 8.17 -8.48 -8.57
CA GLY A 21 7.72 -7.23 -9.17
C GLY A 21 8.35 -5.98 -8.55
N TYR A 22 8.81 -6.02 -7.30
CA TYR A 22 9.43 -4.86 -6.65
C TYR A 22 10.89 -4.64 -7.08
N TYR A 23 11.57 -5.66 -7.61
CA TYR A 23 12.93 -5.48 -8.16
C TYR A 23 12.95 -4.52 -9.35
N GLU A 24 11.82 -4.32 -10.04
CA GLU A 24 11.71 -3.34 -11.12
C GLU A 24 11.92 -1.88 -10.64
N PHE A 25 11.96 -1.66 -9.33
CA PHE A 25 12.22 -0.37 -8.69
C PHE A 25 13.68 -0.12 -8.39
N TYR A 26 14.55 -1.11 -8.54
CA TYR A 26 15.99 -0.93 -8.43
C TYR A 26 16.68 -0.98 -9.78
N ASN A 27 17.79 -0.25 -9.88
CA ASN A 27 18.80 -0.49 -10.91
C ASN A 27 19.80 -1.55 -10.42
N ASP A 28 20.79 -1.88 -11.25
CA ASP A 28 21.82 -2.88 -10.91
C ASP A 28 22.70 -2.47 -9.71
N ASN A 29 22.72 -1.19 -9.35
CA ASN A 29 23.44 -0.67 -8.18
C ASN A 29 22.58 -0.67 -6.90
N LEU A 30 21.36 -1.20 -6.95
CA LEU A 30 20.38 -1.18 -5.87
C LEU A 30 19.92 0.23 -5.47
N ASP A 31 20.03 1.20 -6.39
CA ASP A 31 19.39 2.51 -6.27
C ASP A 31 18.02 2.52 -6.92
N PHE A 32 17.13 3.40 -6.45
CA PHE A 32 15.81 3.53 -7.05
C PHE A 32 15.88 4.04 -8.49
N VAL A 33 15.17 3.35 -9.38
CA VAL A 33 15.11 3.73 -10.80
C VAL A 33 14.50 5.13 -11.00
N PRO A 34 14.88 5.85 -12.07
CA PRO A 34 14.40 7.22 -12.31
C PRO A 34 12.87 7.39 -12.35
N LYS A 35 12.11 6.37 -12.80
CA LYS A 35 10.64 6.42 -12.81
C LYS A 35 10.03 6.53 -11.41
N VAL A 36 10.66 5.89 -10.41
CA VAL A 36 10.23 5.94 -9.01
C VAL A 36 10.59 7.29 -8.40
N LEU A 37 11.84 7.73 -8.58
CA LEU A 37 12.29 9.03 -8.10
C LEU A 37 11.45 10.17 -8.68
N LYS A 38 11.19 10.14 -9.99
CA LYS A 38 10.32 11.11 -10.67
C LYS A 38 8.90 11.13 -10.09
N ALA A 39 8.32 9.98 -9.77
CA ALA A 39 6.99 9.92 -9.15
C ALA A 39 6.98 10.65 -7.80
N LEU A 40 8.07 10.53 -7.03
CA LEU A 40 8.24 11.15 -5.71
C LEU A 40 8.73 12.61 -5.75
N GLY A 41 8.89 13.21 -6.94
CA GLY A 41 9.35 14.59 -7.09
C GLY A 41 10.86 14.77 -7.29
N GLY A 42 11.58 13.69 -7.55
CA GLY A 42 13.03 13.68 -7.78
C GLY A 42 13.84 13.60 -6.48
N GLY A 43 15.17 13.66 -6.60
CA GLY A 43 16.12 13.62 -5.49
C GLY A 43 16.35 12.23 -4.91
N ASP A 44 17.51 12.04 -4.30
CA ASP A 44 17.91 10.77 -3.70
C ASP A 44 17.03 10.40 -2.51
N ARG A 45 16.99 9.11 -2.19
CA ARG A 45 16.25 8.60 -1.03
C ARG A 45 17.22 8.42 0.13
N TRP A 46 16.76 8.74 1.33
CA TRP A 46 17.54 8.61 2.56
C TRP A 46 18.10 7.20 2.79
N ALA A 47 17.31 6.18 2.45
CA ALA A 47 17.69 4.78 2.54
C ALA A 47 17.35 4.05 1.23
N PRO A 48 18.12 3.03 0.84
CA PRO A 48 17.82 2.23 -0.34
C PRO A 48 16.64 1.29 -0.11
N ASN A 49 16.24 1.02 1.13
CA ASN A 49 15.19 0.05 1.46
C ASN A 49 13.79 0.54 1.09
N MET A 50 12.87 -0.40 0.85
CA MET A 50 11.45 -0.12 0.68
C MET A 50 10.59 -0.80 1.75
N LEU A 51 9.54 -0.13 2.21
CA LEU A 51 8.46 -0.75 2.98
C LEU A 51 7.37 -1.23 2.02
N VAL A 52 7.21 -2.54 1.90
CA VAL A 52 6.16 -3.15 1.06
C VAL A 52 4.88 -3.33 1.87
N LEU A 53 3.78 -2.78 1.38
CA LEU A 53 2.44 -2.96 1.92
C LEU A 53 1.66 -3.92 1.03
N GLU A 54 1.65 -5.19 1.42
CA GLU A 54 0.99 -6.27 0.68
C GLU A 54 -0.53 -6.22 0.81
N ARG A 55 -1.04 -6.19 2.05
CA ARG A 55 -2.47 -6.39 2.32
C ARG A 55 -2.94 -5.58 3.52
N LEU A 56 -4.06 -4.88 3.34
CA LEU A 56 -4.75 -4.16 4.40
C LEU A 56 -6.24 -4.45 4.31
N GLU A 57 -6.79 -4.99 5.40
CA GLU A 57 -8.18 -5.38 5.47
C GLU A 57 -8.89 -4.69 6.61
N ILE A 58 -10.09 -4.19 6.33
CA ILE A 58 -10.97 -3.62 7.34
C ILE A 58 -12.28 -4.38 7.27
N LEU A 59 -12.61 -5.06 8.37
CA LEU A 59 -13.89 -5.76 8.52
C LEU A 59 -15.06 -4.78 8.31
N PRO A 60 -16.19 -5.23 7.73
CA PRO A 60 -17.32 -4.36 7.39
C PRO A 60 -17.75 -3.42 8.52
N LYS A 61 -17.86 -3.94 9.75
CA LYS A 61 -18.25 -3.18 10.96
C LYS A 61 -17.32 -2.00 11.33
N HIS A 62 -16.11 -1.94 10.78
CA HIS A 62 -15.13 -0.89 11.04
C HIS A 62 -14.92 0.06 9.83
N ARG A 63 -15.65 -0.13 8.72
CA ARG A 63 -15.52 0.73 7.53
C ARG A 63 -16.12 2.11 7.77
N GLY A 64 -15.81 3.06 6.89
CA GLY A 64 -16.29 4.45 6.98
C GLY A 64 -15.57 5.33 8.01
N ARG A 65 -14.85 4.74 8.97
CA ARG A 65 -14.12 5.46 10.04
C ARG A 65 -12.65 5.76 9.71
N SER A 66 -12.24 5.54 8.46
CA SER A 66 -10.87 5.81 7.98
C SER A 66 -9.74 5.13 8.78
N TYR A 67 -10.00 4.04 9.51
CA TYR A 67 -8.95 3.28 10.19
C TYR A 67 -7.82 2.84 9.25
N GLY A 68 -8.15 2.48 8.01
CA GLY A 68 -7.14 2.13 7.01
C GLY A 68 -6.12 3.24 6.78
N LEU A 69 -6.55 4.51 6.74
CA LEU A 69 -5.63 5.64 6.61
C LEU A 69 -4.82 5.88 7.89
N HIS A 70 -5.43 5.70 9.06
CA HIS A 70 -4.71 5.82 10.33
C HIS A 70 -3.58 4.79 10.43
N VAL A 71 -3.89 3.52 10.15
CA VAL A 71 -2.91 2.43 10.18
C VAL A 71 -1.79 2.69 9.17
N LEU A 72 -2.12 3.03 7.92
CA LEU A 72 -1.11 3.33 6.90
C LEU A 72 -0.23 4.51 7.27
N ARG A 73 -0.81 5.57 7.85
CA ARG A 73 -0.04 6.72 8.30
C ARG A 73 0.88 6.36 9.45
N TRP A 74 0.39 5.57 10.39
CA TRP A 74 1.20 5.08 11.51
C TRP A 74 2.37 4.23 11.01
N LEU A 75 2.12 3.29 10.07
CA LEU A 75 3.18 2.47 9.46
C LEU A 75 4.24 3.33 8.74
N GLN A 76 3.82 4.34 7.96
CA GLN A 76 4.77 5.27 7.32
C GLN A 76 5.67 5.95 8.36
N LEU A 77 5.11 6.37 9.51
CA LEU A 77 5.87 7.04 10.56
C LEU A 77 6.82 6.09 11.29
N GLN A 78 6.31 4.93 11.71
CA GLN A 78 7.09 3.95 12.49
C GLN A 78 8.29 3.41 11.71
N PHE A 79 8.12 3.15 10.41
CA PHE A 79 9.16 2.57 9.57
C PHE A 79 9.91 3.60 8.72
N SER A 80 9.64 4.89 8.88
CA SER A 80 10.22 5.98 8.07
C SER A 80 11.76 5.96 8.06
N MET A 81 12.38 5.77 9.22
CA MET A 81 13.84 5.75 9.35
C MET A 81 14.50 4.57 8.62
N GLY A 82 13.77 3.48 8.40
CA GLY A 82 14.28 2.24 7.82
C GLY A 82 14.06 2.11 6.31
N CYS A 83 13.29 3.01 5.67
CA CYS A 83 12.96 2.92 4.25
C CYS A 83 13.03 4.28 3.54
N GLY A 84 13.47 4.27 2.29
CA GLY A 84 13.44 5.44 1.41
C GLY A 84 12.11 5.66 0.73
N ILE A 85 11.33 4.58 0.57
CA ILE A 85 9.99 4.61 -0.03
C ILE A 85 9.05 3.64 0.70
N VAL A 86 7.76 3.94 0.63
CA VAL A 86 6.69 3.00 0.95
C VAL A 86 5.97 2.63 -0.34
N VAL A 87 5.73 1.35 -0.57
CA VAL A 87 5.22 0.84 -1.84
C VAL A 87 4.03 -0.10 -1.65
N MET A 88 3.09 -0.08 -2.59
CA MET A 88 1.94 -0.98 -2.61
C MET A 88 1.47 -1.27 -4.04
N LYS A 89 0.87 -2.44 -4.25
CA LYS A 89 0.05 -2.73 -5.42
C LYS A 89 -1.43 -2.54 -5.04
N PRO A 90 -2.08 -1.41 -5.37
CA PRO A 90 -3.49 -1.23 -5.08
C PRO A 90 -4.31 -2.23 -5.90
N PHE A 91 -5.03 -3.12 -5.22
CA PHE A 91 -5.89 -4.11 -5.85
C PHE A 91 -7.24 -4.18 -5.13
N PRO A 92 -8.38 -4.01 -5.82
CA PRO A 92 -9.68 -4.14 -5.17
C PRO A 92 -9.99 -5.61 -4.86
N LEU A 93 -10.02 -5.93 -3.57
CA LEU A 93 -10.10 -7.31 -3.06
C LEU A 93 -11.32 -8.10 -3.57
N GLN A 94 -12.41 -7.45 -3.98
CA GLN A 94 -13.56 -8.16 -4.53
C GLN A 94 -13.28 -8.87 -5.87
N PHE A 95 -12.16 -8.57 -6.53
CA PHE A 95 -11.70 -9.27 -7.74
C PHE A 95 -10.57 -10.28 -7.44
N GLU A 96 -10.26 -10.51 -6.17
CA GLU A 96 -9.23 -11.48 -5.78
C GLU A 96 -9.72 -12.89 -6.09
N GLY A 97 -8.92 -13.65 -6.84
CA GLY A 97 -9.24 -15.03 -7.20
C GLY A 97 -10.39 -15.20 -8.21
N GLY A 98 -10.74 -14.17 -8.99
CA GLY A 98 -11.71 -14.26 -10.09
C GLY A 98 -12.77 -13.17 -10.07
N LYS A 99 -13.89 -13.38 -10.78
CA LYS A 99 -14.99 -12.41 -10.77
C LYS A 99 -15.69 -12.41 -9.40
N PRO A 100 -16.19 -11.26 -8.90
CA PRO A 100 -16.91 -11.19 -7.63
C PRO A 100 -18.03 -12.24 -7.50
N ALA A 101 -18.77 -12.49 -8.58
CA ALA A 101 -19.86 -13.46 -8.62
C ALA A 101 -19.42 -14.92 -8.38
N GLU A 102 -18.20 -15.27 -8.76
CA GLU A 102 -17.61 -16.61 -8.60
C GLU A 102 -17.09 -16.83 -7.18
N ASN A 103 -16.80 -15.74 -6.46
CA ASN A 103 -16.18 -15.77 -5.13
C ASN A 103 -17.16 -15.51 -3.99
N LYS A 104 -18.42 -15.18 -4.29
CA LYS A 104 -19.42 -14.70 -3.33
C LYS A 104 -19.61 -15.59 -2.10
N ASP A 105 -19.44 -16.91 -2.27
CA ASP A 105 -19.67 -17.90 -1.21
C ASP A 105 -18.37 -18.29 -0.47
N LYS A 106 -17.21 -17.78 -0.90
CA LYS A 106 -15.93 -18.06 -0.22
C LYS A 106 -15.93 -17.43 1.19
N PRO A 107 -15.42 -18.13 2.23
CA PRO A 107 -15.48 -17.65 3.61
C PRO A 107 -14.91 -16.25 3.82
N ASP A 108 -13.72 -15.97 3.26
CA ASP A 108 -13.10 -14.63 3.38
C ASP A 108 -13.89 -13.55 2.65
N PHE A 109 -14.50 -13.90 1.51
CA PHE A 109 -15.32 -12.98 0.73
C PHE A 109 -16.58 -12.56 1.49
N VAL A 110 -17.23 -13.53 2.16
CA VAL A 110 -18.39 -13.31 3.04
C VAL A 110 -17.98 -12.52 4.27
N LYS A 111 -16.90 -12.92 4.96
CA LYS A 111 -16.39 -12.26 6.16
C LYS A 111 -16.04 -10.79 5.92
N LEU A 112 -15.48 -10.50 4.76
CA LEU A 112 -15.13 -9.15 4.34
C LEU A 112 -16.29 -8.43 3.64
N GLY A 113 -17.47 -9.03 3.48
CA GLY A 113 -18.61 -8.41 2.79
C GLY A 113 -18.22 -7.88 1.41
N LEU A 114 -17.40 -8.63 0.65
CA LEU A 114 -16.89 -8.15 -0.63
C LEU A 114 -17.96 -8.13 -1.73
N ALA A 115 -19.05 -8.88 -1.53
CA ALA A 115 -20.22 -8.91 -2.41
C ALA A 115 -20.98 -7.57 -2.46
N GLU A 116 -20.79 -6.71 -1.46
CA GLU A 116 -21.45 -5.40 -1.38
C GLU A 116 -20.80 -4.36 -2.30
N PHE A 117 -19.61 -4.63 -2.83
CA PHE A 117 -18.92 -3.73 -3.74
C PHE A 117 -19.38 -3.92 -5.19
N GLY A 118 -19.22 -2.86 -5.99
CA GLY A 118 -19.50 -2.92 -7.42
C GLY A 118 -18.60 -3.93 -8.15
N ASP A 119 -19.14 -4.45 -9.26
CA ASP A 119 -18.59 -5.51 -10.10
C ASP A 119 -17.65 -5.01 -11.22
N ARG A 120 -17.41 -3.69 -11.29
CA ARG A 120 -16.50 -3.08 -12.28
C ARG A 120 -15.12 -2.80 -11.70
N PHE A 121 -14.09 -3.37 -12.32
CA PHE A 121 -12.71 -3.34 -11.83
C PHE A 121 -12.10 -1.93 -11.87
N GLU A 122 -12.15 -1.25 -13.00
CA GLU A 122 -11.47 0.04 -13.22
C GLU A 122 -12.03 1.16 -12.31
N PRO A 123 -13.36 1.29 -12.12
CA PRO A 123 -13.91 2.22 -11.13
C PRO A 123 -13.47 1.90 -9.70
N ALA A 124 -13.44 0.62 -9.31
CA ALA A 124 -13.00 0.21 -7.99
C ALA A 124 -11.51 0.51 -7.77
N LEU A 125 -10.66 0.19 -8.74
CA LEU A 125 -9.23 0.48 -8.70
C LEU A 125 -8.97 1.99 -8.64
N ARG A 126 -9.69 2.79 -9.43
CA ARG A 126 -9.59 4.25 -9.38
C ARG A 126 -9.98 4.80 -8.00
N LYS A 127 -11.08 4.32 -7.43
CA LYS A 127 -11.51 4.71 -6.07
C LYS A 127 -10.46 4.36 -5.03
N LEU A 128 -9.86 3.17 -5.12
CA LEU A 128 -8.82 2.70 -4.20
C LEU A 128 -7.53 3.54 -4.33
N ARG A 129 -7.09 3.83 -5.55
CA ARG A 129 -5.94 4.71 -5.81
C ARG A 129 -6.16 6.11 -5.25
N ASN A 130 -7.34 6.69 -5.46
CA ASN A 130 -7.69 7.99 -4.90
C ASN A 130 -7.72 7.98 -3.37
N TYR A 131 -8.17 6.87 -2.77
CA TYR A 131 -8.16 6.71 -1.31
C TYR A 131 -6.73 6.75 -0.75
N TYR A 132 -5.80 5.98 -1.33
CA TYR A 132 -4.41 5.98 -0.89
C TYR A 132 -3.66 7.28 -1.23
N ALA A 133 -4.01 7.95 -2.33
CA ALA A 133 -3.41 9.24 -2.69
C ALA A 133 -3.57 10.33 -1.60
N ARG A 134 -4.57 10.19 -0.72
CA ARG A 134 -4.76 11.07 0.45
C ARG A 134 -3.58 11.02 1.43
N LEU A 135 -2.79 9.94 1.42
CA LEU A 135 -1.56 9.76 2.21
C LEU A 135 -0.28 9.94 1.37
N GLY A 136 -0.37 10.67 0.26
CA GLY A 136 0.80 10.99 -0.57
C GLY A 136 1.28 9.86 -1.47
N PHE A 137 0.53 8.74 -1.56
CA PHE A 137 0.81 7.71 -2.55
C PHE A 137 0.56 8.23 -3.96
N VAL A 138 1.52 7.98 -4.84
CA VAL A 138 1.50 8.40 -6.25
C VAL A 138 1.78 7.21 -7.13
N ARG A 139 1.15 7.16 -8.31
CA ARG A 139 1.35 6.06 -9.26
C ARG A 139 2.72 6.14 -9.90
N VAL A 140 3.41 5.01 -10.01
CA VAL A 140 4.62 4.90 -10.83
C VAL A 140 4.19 4.59 -12.27
N ARG A 141 4.49 5.49 -13.21
CA ARG A 141 4.03 5.38 -14.61
C ARG A 141 4.55 4.09 -15.25
N GLY A 142 3.68 3.39 -15.98
CA GLY A 142 4.01 2.13 -16.66
C GLY A 142 4.01 0.91 -15.74
N THR A 143 3.51 1.05 -14.50
CA THR A 143 3.43 -0.04 -13.53
C THR A 143 2.07 -0.06 -12.85
N GLU A 144 1.78 -1.13 -12.11
CA GLU A 144 0.55 -1.26 -11.33
C GLU A 144 0.62 -0.56 -9.96
N TYR A 145 1.83 -0.23 -9.51
CA TYR A 145 2.14 0.17 -8.14
C TYR A 145 1.94 1.66 -7.86
N MET A 146 1.85 1.96 -6.57
CA MET A 146 1.96 3.30 -6.01
C MET A 146 3.08 3.36 -4.99
N VAL A 147 3.74 4.51 -4.91
CA VAL A 147 4.83 4.80 -3.97
C VAL A 147 4.52 6.05 -3.17
N ALA A 148 5.00 6.13 -1.94
CA ALA A 148 4.98 7.31 -1.10
C ALA A 148 6.37 7.55 -0.50
N ASP A 149 6.69 8.81 -0.26
CA ASP A 149 7.85 9.20 0.51
C ASP A 149 7.45 9.21 2.01
N PRO A 150 8.09 8.39 2.87
CA PRO A 150 7.72 8.30 4.28
C PRO A 150 7.94 9.60 5.07
N PHE A 151 8.85 10.46 4.60
CA PHE A 151 9.14 11.75 5.24
C PHE A 151 8.32 12.91 4.68
N ARG A 152 7.57 12.68 3.60
CA ARG A 152 6.70 13.72 3.05
C ARG A 152 5.67 14.13 4.10
N ARG A 153 5.61 15.44 4.35
CA ARG A 153 4.52 16.03 5.11
C ARG A 153 3.23 15.84 4.32
N VAL A 154 2.45 14.84 4.71
CA VAL A 154 1.04 14.74 4.34
C VAL A 154 0.24 15.59 5.31
N PRO A 155 -0.90 16.16 4.89
CA PRO A 155 -1.76 16.89 5.81
C PRO A 155 -2.16 15.98 6.97
N SER A 156 -2.40 16.55 8.15
CA SER A 156 -2.89 15.76 9.29
C SER A 156 -4.18 15.03 8.89
N LEU A 157 -4.47 13.91 9.55
CA LEU A 157 -5.71 13.16 9.27
C LEU A 157 -6.94 14.07 9.40
N LYS A 158 -6.94 14.96 10.42
CA LYS A 158 -7.92 16.05 10.57
C LYS A 158 -8.01 16.95 9.32
N ALA A 159 -6.88 17.36 8.73
CA ALA A 159 -6.84 18.21 7.54
C ALA A 159 -7.31 17.52 6.24
N ILE A 160 -7.30 16.18 6.16
CA ILE A 160 -7.89 15.42 5.03
C ILE A 160 -9.32 14.94 5.32
N GLY A 161 -9.99 15.52 6.33
CA GLY A 161 -11.38 15.22 6.68
C GLY A 161 -11.55 13.84 7.33
N VAL A 162 -10.51 13.31 7.98
CA VAL A 162 -10.56 12.07 8.74
C VAL A 162 -10.69 12.43 10.22
N SER A 163 -11.85 12.15 10.82
CA SER A 163 -12.07 12.26 12.26
C SER A 163 -11.39 11.11 13.01
N ASP A 164 -10.90 11.42 14.21
CA ASP A 164 -10.32 10.43 15.11
C ASP A 164 -11.45 9.60 15.74
N PRO A 165 -11.51 8.28 15.49
CA PRO A 165 -12.64 7.45 15.90
C PRO A 165 -12.76 7.26 17.41
N ASP A 166 -11.68 7.47 18.19
CA ASP A 166 -11.69 7.21 19.64
C ASP A 166 -12.00 8.47 20.47
N LEU A 167 -11.95 9.66 19.87
CA LEU A 167 -12.34 10.92 20.52
C LEU A 167 -13.86 11.07 20.72
N GLN A 168 -14.68 10.21 20.14
CA GLN A 168 -16.15 10.24 20.31
C GLN A 168 -16.63 9.39 21.50
N LEU A 169 -15.82 8.47 22.03
CA LEU A 169 -16.20 7.61 23.15
C LEU A 169 -16.01 8.27 24.52
N ASP A 170 -15.21 9.34 24.59
CA ASP A 170 -14.95 10.07 25.82
C ASP A 170 -15.98 11.19 26.08
N GLU A 171 -16.71 11.65 25.06
CA GLU A 171 -17.75 12.70 25.21
C GLU A 171 -19.14 12.14 25.60
N GLU A 172 -19.41 10.83 25.41
CA GLU A 172 -20.64 10.19 25.90
C GLU A 172 -20.50 9.61 27.34
N ARG A 173 -19.35 9.85 27.99
CA ARG A 173 -19.05 9.42 29.36
C ARG A 173 -18.82 10.56 30.36
N ALA A 174 -19.05 11.81 29.95
CA ALA A 174 -19.01 13.01 30.79
C ALA A 174 -20.42 13.57 31.01
#